data_AF-A0A9D9WWY9-F1
#
_entry.id   AF-A0A9D9WWY9-F1
#
_cell.length_a   1.000
_cell.length_b   1.000
_cell.length_c   1.000
_cell.angle_alpha   90.00
_cell.angle_beta   90.00
_cell.angle_gamma   90.00
#
_symmetry.space_group_name_H-M   'P 1'
#
loop_
_entity.id
_entity.type
_entity.pdbx_description
1 polymer ?
#
loop_
_entity_poly.entity_id
_entity_poly.type
_entity_poly.pdbx_seq_one_letter_code
_entity_poly.pdbx_strand_id
1 'polypeptide(L)'
;MSVAHHDPLHPLRVEPHTGLAELAGVRYLASRPVSARDGRAVLYLTEARGPEHLYKFVGPAEHCGALSHGVLYAASFGEEGHGRWLPLVLARHGLSPRDGYDSEQAILANARDAARCAGATCIQGLFVPQARRDGGRLVLSDPSTQPLIWRESMGDAASLSFTWQDEAPSCHLETNLHHRPPSGPAMVLGM
;
A
#
# COMPACT_ATOMS: atom_id res chain seq x y z
N MET A 1 -9.43 43.28 3.55
CA MET A 1 -8.40 42.50 2.86
C MET A 1 -8.37 41.14 3.53
N SER A 2 -8.85 40.10 2.84
CA SER A 2 -8.97 38.76 3.42
C SER A 2 -7.57 38.20 3.65
N VAL A 3 -7.21 37.97 4.91
CA VAL A 3 -5.99 37.25 5.25
C VAL A 3 -6.23 35.82 4.75
N ALA A 4 -5.56 35.42 3.67
CA ALA A 4 -5.60 34.03 3.24
C ALA A 4 -5.11 33.19 4.42
N HIS A 5 -6.04 32.47 5.06
CA HIS A 5 -5.69 31.49 6.07
C HIS A 5 -4.94 30.41 5.31
N HIS A 6 -3.61 30.47 5.36
CA HIS A 6 -2.73 29.45 4.85
C HIS A 6 -2.89 28.26 5.79
N ASP A 7 -3.94 27.48 5.61
CA ASP A 7 -4.11 26.20 6.27
C ASP A 7 -3.04 25.27 5.70
N PRO A 8 -1.90 25.08 6.39
CA PRO A 8 -0.76 24.34 5.83
C PRO A 8 -1.03 22.84 5.78
N LEU A 9 -2.19 22.41 6.30
CA LEU A 9 -2.39 21.10 6.86
C LEU A 9 -3.67 20.55 6.27
N HIS A 10 -3.64 20.22 4.99
CA HIS A 10 -4.75 19.52 4.36
C HIS A 10 -5.00 18.24 5.17
N PRO A 11 -6.03 18.19 6.02
CA PRO A 11 -6.17 17.05 6.93
C PRO A 11 -6.64 15.88 6.09
N LEU A 12 -6.07 14.68 6.31
CA LEU A 12 -6.60 13.50 5.64
C LEU A 12 -7.97 13.20 6.22
N ARG A 13 -9.03 13.43 5.45
CA ARG A 13 -10.41 13.13 5.84
C ARG A 13 -10.76 11.75 5.32
N VAL A 14 -11.25 10.88 6.19
CA VAL A 14 -11.59 9.49 5.86
C VAL A 14 -13.05 9.24 6.20
N GLU A 15 -13.80 8.72 5.23
CA GLU A 15 -15.15 8.20 5.43
C GLU A 15 -15.06 6.73 5.88
N PRO A 16 -15.31 6.40 7.17
CA PRO A 16 -14.96 5.09 7.70
C PRO A 16 -15.75 3.92 7.08
N HIS A 17 -16.93 4.19 6.53
CA HIS A 17 -17.83 3.18 5.97
C HIS A 17 -17.52 2.83 4.52
N THR A 18 -17.10 3.82 3.73
CA THR A 18 -16.83 3.67 2.30
C THR A 18 -15.34 3.44 2.03
N GLY A 19 -14.47 3.82 2.98
CA GLY A 19 -13.03 3.86 2.75
C GLY A 19 -12.62 5.00 1.82
N LEU A 20 -13.54 5.89 1.43
CA LEU A 20 -13.18 7.06 0.65
C LEU A 20 -12.39 8.01 1.54
N ALA A 21 -11.28 8.55 1.03
CA ALA A 21 -10.52 9.57 1.72
C ALA A 21 -10.22 10.75 0.80
N GLU A 22 -10.01 11.91 1.40
CA GLU A 22 -9.66 13.15 0.70
C GLU A 22 -8.48 13.83 1.39
N LEU A 23 -7.48 14.20 0.59
CA LEU A 23 -6.30 14.95 1.01
C LEU A 23 -5.98 15.98 -0.05
N ALA A 24 -5.92 17.26 0.33
CA ALA A 24 -5.63 18.38 -0.58
C ALA A 24 -6.52 18.41 -1.84
N GLY A 25 -7.79 18.00 -1.73
CA GLY A 25 -8.75 17.92 -2.84
C GLY A 25 -8.58 16.69 -3.74
N VAL A 26 -7.61 15.81 -3.46
CA VAL A 26 -7.40 14.54 -4.16
C VAL A 26 -8.13 13.43 -3.41
N ARG A 27 -8.83 12.57 -4.16
CA ARG A 27 -9.62 11.45 -3.63
C ARG A 27 -8.86 10.14 -3.70
N TYR A 28 -8.94 9.38 -2.62
CA TYR A 28 -8.29 8.10 -2.42
C TYR A 28 -9.26 7.03 -1.93
N LEU A 29 -8.87 5.77 -2.10
CA LEU A 29 -9.42 4.65 -1.35
C LEU A 29 -8.42 4.28 -0.26
N ALA A 30 -8.88 4.26 0.99
CA ALA A 30 -8.08 4.09 2.18
C ALA A 30 -8.31 2.73 2.83
N SER A 31 -7.25 2.18 3.40
CA SER A 31 -7.35 1.06 4.33
C SER A 31 -8.01 1.51 5.64
N ARG A 32 -8.38 0.55 6.47
CA ARG A 32 -8.60 0.84 7.90
C ARG A 32 -7.29 1.39 8.51
N PRO A 33 -7.38 2.30 9.49
CA PRO A 33 -6.20 2.79 10.19
C PRO A 33 -5.52 1.66 10.96
N VAL A 34 -4.19 1.68 10.96
CA VAL A 34 -3.31 0.81 11.72
C VAL A 34 -2.50 1.66 12.70
N SER A 35 -2.33 1.19 13.93
CA SER A 35 -1.47 1.85 14.91
C SER A 35 -0.01 1.46 14.68
N ALA A 36 0.86 2.45 14.52
CA ALA A 36 2.30 2.28 14.62
C ALA A 36 2.72 2.05 16.08
N ARG A 37 3.93 1.53 16.30
CA ARG A 37 4.45 1.26 17.66
C ARG A 37 4.60 2.52 18.51
N ASP A 38 4.83 3.65 17.87
CA ASP A 38 4.95 4.97 18.51
C ASP A 38 3.59 5.66 18.74
N GLY A 39 2.48 4.97 18.44
CA GLY A 39 1.12 5.47 18.66
C GLY A 39 0.55 6.31 17.51
N ARG A 40 1.32 6.58 16.45
CA ARG A 40 0.79 7.25 15.25
C ARG A 40 -0.19 6.36 14.48
N ALA A 41 -1.13 7.00 13.79
CA ALA A 41 -2.02 6.33 12.85
C ALA A 41 -1.37 6.23 11.47
N VAL A 42 -1.55 5.07 10.85
CA VAL A 42 -1.08 4.77 9.50
C VAL A 42 -2.27 4.34 8.64
N LEU A 43 -2.40 4.95 7.47
CA LEU A 43 -3.35 4.51 6.43
C LEU A 43 -2.60 4.24 5.14
N TYR A 44 -3.02 3.19 4.44
CA TYR A 44 -2.58 2.89 3.09
C TYR A 44 -3.64 3.38 2.12
N LEU A 45 -3.22 3.93 0.99
CA LEU A 45 -4.10 4.65 0.06
C LEU A 45 -3.77 4.27 -1.39
N THR A 46 -4.77 4.27 -2.26
CA THR A 46 -4.60 4.33 -3.72
C THR A 46 -5.49 5.44 -4.28
N GLU A 47 -5.23 5.94 -5.48
CA GLU A 47 -6.14 6.92 -6.10
C GLU A 47 -7.54 6.31 -6.30
N ALA A 48 -8.58 7.08 -5.99
CA ALA A 48 -9.96 6.60 -6.10
C ALA A 48 -10.40 6.31 -7.54
N ARG A 49 -9.68 6.86 -8.54
CA ARG A 49 -9.93 6.65 -9.97
C ARG A 49 -8.62 6.47 -10.73
N GLY A 50 -8.51 5.38 -11.49
CA GLY A 50 -7.31 5.04 -12.24
C GLY A 50 -6.07 4.98 -11.34
N PRO A 51 -6.05 4.04 -10.37
CA PRO A 51 -4.97 3.93 -9.40
C PRO A 51 -3.67 3.61 -10.12
N GLU A 52 -2.63 4.32 -9.71
CA GLU A 52 -1.31 4.21 -10.32
C GLU A 52 -0.23 4.05 -9.27
N HIS A 53 -0.47 4.51 -8.05
CA HIS A 53 0.50 4.39 -6.98
C HIS A 53 -0.15 3.91 -5.69
N LEU A 54 0.64 3.19 -4.90
CA LEU A 54 0.34 2.91 -3.52
C LEU A 54 0.95 4.01 -2.65
N TYR A 55 0.15 4.58 -1.78
CA TYR A 55 0.59 5.57 -0.81
C TYR A 55 0.41 5.09 0.62
N LYS A 56 1.12 5.75 1.52
CA LYS A 56 1.04 5.59 2.97
C LYS A 56 0.96 6.96 3.61
N PHE A 57 -0.02 7.18 4.45
CA PHE A 57 -0.12 8.38 5.28
C PHE A 57 0.23 8.03 6.72
N VAL A 58 1.10 8.83 7.34
CA VAL A 58 1.48 8.67 8.76
C VAL A 58 1.22 9.99 9.48
N GLY A 59 0.35 9.96 10.51
CA GLY A 59 -0.08 11.15 11.25
C GLY A 59 -0.45 10.85 12.71
N PRO A 60 -0.81 11.86 13.52
CA PRO A 60 -1.30 11.65 14.87
C PRO A 60 -2.59 10.85 14.83
N ALA A 61 -2.79 9.95 15.79
CA ALA A 61 -4.03 9.20 15.90
C ALA A 61 -5.16 10.13 16.40
N GLU A 62 -6.07 10.53 15.52
CA GLU A 62 -7.28 11.27 15.91
C GLU A 62 -8.54 10.41 15.82
N HIS A 63 -9.49 10.68 16.72
CA HIS A 63 -10.73 9.90 16.89
C HIS A 63 -11.90 10.43 16.04
N CYS A 64 -11.70 11.48 15.24
CA CYS A 64 -12.79 12.20 14.55
C CYS A 64 -12.84 12.00 13.03
N GLY A 65 -12.19 10.96 12.49
CA GLY A 65 -12.23 10.65 11.05
C GLY A 65 -11.40 11.56 10.15
N ALA A 66 -10.89 12.69 10.67
CA ALA A 66 -9.86 13.50 10.05
C ALA A 66 -8.53 13.33 10.80
N LEU A 67 -7.41 13.32 10.08
CA LEU A 67 -6.06 13.36 10.65
C LEU A 67 -5.44 14.72 10.31
N SER A 68 -5.20 15.53 11.33
CA SER A 68 -4.88 16.96 11.16
C SER A 68 -3.50 17.22 10.57
N HIS A 69 -2.49 16.39 10.84
CA HIS A 69 -1.11 16.58 10.38
C HIS A 69 -0.50 15.24 9.95
N GLY A 70 0.45 15.22 9.03
CA GLY A 70 1.14 13.98 8.69
C GLY A 70 1.98 14.07 7.44
N VAL A 71 2.57 12.95 7.07
CA VAL A 71 3.39 12.82 5.85
C VAL A 71 2.76 11.77 4.95
N LEU A 72 2.58 12.14 3.68
CA LEU A 72 2.23 11.21 2.62
C LEU A 72 3.51 10.65 2.00
N TYR A 73 3.55 9.33 1.84
CA TYR A 73 4.63 8.60 1.20
C TYR A 73 4.10 7.84 -0.01
N ALA A 74 4.91 7.68 -1.05
CA ALA A 74 4.62 6.81 -2.19
C ALA A 74 5.51 5.56 -2.16
N ALA A 75 4.96 4.42 -2.56
CA ALA A 75 5.70 3.16 -2.59
C ALA A 75 6.65 3.11 -3.79
N SER A 76 7.89 2.68 -3.54
CA SER A 76 8.84 2.25 -4.56
C SER A 76 9.18 0.79 -4.28
N PHE A 77 8.73 -0.08 -5.16
CA PHE A 77 9.05 -1.51 -5.16
C PHE A 77 10.41 -1.67 -5.82
N GLY A 78 11.40 -2.05 -5.03
CA GLY A 78 12.74 -2.38 -5.48
C GLY A 78 12.86 -3.85 -5.88
N GLU A 79 14.09 -4.25 -6.16
CA GLU A 79 14.43 -5.62 -6.54
C GLU A 79 14.32 -6.59 -5.35
N GLU A 80 14.31 -7.89 -5.67
CA GLU A 80 14.38 -8.99 -4.69
C GLU A 80 13.27 -8.98 -3.62
N GLY A 81 12.11 -8.39 -3.92
CA GLY A 81 10.98 -8.34 -2.98
C GLY A 81 11.17 -7.34 -1.85
N HIS A 82 12.06 -6.35 -2.01
CA HIS A 82 12.22 -5.24 -1.08
C HIS A 82 11.58 -3.96 -1.63
N GLY A 83 11.12 -3.08 -0.74
CA GLY A 83 10.56 -1.80 -1.12
C GLY A 83 10.77 -0.73 -0.06
N ARG A 84 10.54 0.51 -0.47
CA ARG A 84 10.72 1.72 0.36
C ARG A 84 9.57 2.70 0.19
N TRP A 85 9.31 3.45 1.24
CA TRP A 85 8.35 4.55 1.26
C TRP A 85 9.07 5.88 1.01
N LEU A 86 8.71 6.55 -0.07
CA LEU A 86 9.28 7.83 -0.51
C LEU A 86 8.45 8.99 0.03
N PRO A 87 8.97 9.86 0.90
CA PRO A 87 8.21 11.00 1.42
C PRO A 87 7.93 12.01 0.30
N LEU A 88 6.67 12.39 0.14
CA LEU A 88 6.23 13.45 -0.76
C LEU A 88 6.26 14.80 -0.04
N VAL A 89 7.48 15.30 0.18
CA VAL A 89 7.74 16.55 0.92
C VAL A 89 8.67 17.45 0.11
N LEU A 90 8.57 18.75 0.35
CA LEU A 90 9.36 19.74 -0.37
C LEU A 90 10.88 19.50 -0.19
N ALA A 91 11.65 19.77 -1.24
CA ALA A 91 13.09 19.60 -1.35
C ALA A 91 13.60 18.15 -1.16
N ARG A 92 12.74 17.14 -1.39
CA ARG A 92 13.12 15.72 -1.42
C ARG A 92 12.73 15.09 -2.75
N HIS A 93 13.53 14.14 -3.23
CA HIS A 93 13.21 13.32 -4.39
C HIS A 93 12.78 14.11 -5.66
N GLY A 94 13.40 15.27 -5.91
CA GLY A 94 13.02 16.11 -7.06
C GLY A 94 11.75 16.94 -6.87
N LEU A 95 11.19 16.99 -5.66
CA LEU A 95 10.04 17.81 -5.32
C LEU A 95 10.49 19.20 -4.86
N SER A 96 11.03 20.01 -5.78
CA SER A 96 11.52 21.35 -5.47
C SER A 96 10.83 22.43 -6.31
N PRO A 97 10.95 23.72 -5.93
CA PRO A 97 10.44 24.81 -6.77
C PRO A 97 11.05 24.83 -8.17
N ARG A 98 12.27 24.31 -8.35
CA ARG A 98 12.90 24.20 -9.68
C ARG A 98 12.22 23.16 -10.56
N ASP A 99 11.54 22.20 -9.96
CA ASP A 99 10.85 21.10 -10.60
C ASP A 99 9.33 21.37 -10.68
N GLY A 100 8.89 22.60 -10.34
CA GLY A 100 7.48 23.03 -10.41
C GLY A 100 6.67 22.82 -9.12
N TYR A 101 7.32 22.50 -8.00
CA TYR A 101 6.66 22.31 -6.70
C TYR A 101 6.94 23.47 -5.75
N ASP A 102 6.00 24.40 -5.63
CA ASP A 102 6.19 25.62 -4.83
C ASP A 102 5.86 25.46 -3.34
N SER A 103 5.14 24.39 -2.97
CA SER A 103 4.73 24.12 -1.59
C SER A 103 4.34 22.65 -1.38
N GLU A 104 4.25 22.22 -0.11
CA GLU A 104 3.70 20.90 0.24
C GLU A 104 2.25 20.74 -0.22
N GLN A 105 1.45 21.82 -0.18
CA GLN A 105 0.10 21.79 -0.73
C GLN A 105 0.10 21.52 -2.23
N ALA A 106 0.98 22.14 -3.00
CA ALA A 106 1.08 21.89 -4.44
C ALA A 106 1.48 20.43 -4.73
N ILE A 107 2.39 19.87 -3.91
CA ILE A 107 2.78 18.46 -3.97
C ILE A 107 1.58 17.55 -3.72
N LEU A 108 0.82 17.78 -2.64
CA LEU A 108 -0.32 16.93 -2.29
C LEU A 108 -1.50 17.09 -3.25
N ALA A 109 -1.76 18.30 -3.74
CA ALA A 109 -2.79 18.56 -4.75
C ALA A 109 -2.48 17.88 -6.10
N ASN A 110 -1.20 17.59 -6.37
CA ASN A 110 -0.78 16.81 -7.53
C ASN A 110 0.06 15.58 -7.12
N ALA A 111 -0.44 14.82 -6.13
CA ALA A 111 0.29 13.71 -5.53
C ALA A 111 0.72 12.62 -6.53
N ARG A 112 -0.05 12.41 -7.61
CA ARG A 112 0.27 11.43 -8.66
C ARG A 112 1.54 11.81 -9.41
N ASP A 113 1.64 13.05 -9.88
CA ASP A 113 2.84 13.51 -10.59
C ASP A 113 4.03 13.63 -9.64
N ALA A 114 3.79 14.06 -8.39
CA ALA A 114 4.81 14.05 -7.35
C ALA A 114 5.36 12.64 -7.08
N ALA A 115 4.50 11.63 -7.02
CA ALA A 115 4.92 10.24 -6.85
C ALA A 115 5.79 9.76 -8.02
N ARG A 116 5.40 10.05 -9.27
CA ARG A 116 6.20 9.73 -10.46
C ARG A 116 7.56 10.43 -10.41
N CYS A 117 7.58 11.73 -10.11
CA CYS A 117 8.79 12.53 -9.98
C CYS A 117 9.73 11.95 -8.90
N ALA A 118 9.17 11.50 -7.78
CA ALA A 118 9.92 10.90 -6.70
C ALA A 118 10.49 9.50 -7.02
N GLY A 119 10.06 8.88 -8.12
CA GLY A 119 10.46 7.51 -8.51
C GLY A 119 9.61 6.41 -7.87
N ALA A 120 8.35 6.71 -7.54
CA ALA A 120 7.40 5.70 -7.13
C ALA A 120 7.11 4.72 -8.27
N THR A 121 6.79 3.49 -7.91
CA THR A 121 6.47 2.44 -8.88
C THR A 121 5.02 2.58 -9.33
N CYS A 122 4.81 2.56 -10.64
CA CYS A 122 3.49 2.47 -11.25
C CYS A 122 2.92 1.06 -11.05
N ILE A 123 1.75 0.96 -10.42
CA ILE A 123 0.99 -0.29 -10.27
C ILE A 123 -0.14 -0.35 -11.30
N GLN A 124 -0.54 -1.58 -11.68
CA GLN A 124 -1.63 -1.81 -12.63
C GLN A 124 -2.83 -2.43 -11.91
N GLY A 125 -4.03 -1.89 -12.14
CA GLY A 125 -5.31 -2.56 -11.88
C GLY A 125 -5.58 -3.02 -10.44
N LEU A 126 -5.42 -2.17 -9.43
CA LEU A 126 -5.64 -2.58 -8.03
C LEU A 126 -6.45 -1.56 -7.21
N PHE A 127 -7.53 -2.03 -6.57
CA PHE A 127 -8.41 -1.18 -5.76
C PHE A 127 -8.59 -1.70 -4.32
N VAL A 128 -8.55 -0.75 -3.39
CA VAL A 128 -8.68 -0.88 -1.93
C VAL A 128 -7.51 -1.60 -1.25
N PRO A 129 -6.56 -0.86 -0.67
CA PRO A 129 -5.61 -1.44 0.26
C PRO A 129 -6.32 -1.95 1.51
N GLN A 130 -6.05 -3.18 1.90
CA GLN A 130 -6.60 -3.80 3.09
C GLN A 130 -5.48 -4.06 4.10
N ALA A 131 -5.66 -3.54 5.31
CA ALA A 131 -4.77 -3.81 6.42
C ALA A 131 -5.36 -4.88 7.34
N ARG A 132 -4.60 -5.96 7.57
CA ARG A 132 -4.98 -6.97 8.56
C ARG A 132 -4.84 -6.41 9.98
N ARG A 133 -5.73 -6.84 10.87
CA ARG A 133 -5.71 -6.43 12.29
C ARG A 133 -4.46 -6.84 13.05
N ASP A 134 -3.74 -7.87 12.59
CA ASP A 134 -2.47 -8.29 13.16
C ASP A 134 -1.31 -7.35 12.79
N GLY A 135 -1.56 -6.33 11.95
CA GLY A 135 -0.56 -5.36 11.48
C GLY A 135 0.52 -5.97 10.58
N GLY A 136 0.44 -7.26 10.27
CA GLY A 136 1.56 -8.02 9.74
C GLY A 136 1.51 -8.26 8.24
N ARG A 137 0.36 -8.14 7.59
CA ARG A 137 0.27 -8.20 6.12
C ARG A 137 -0.76 -7.22 5.61
N LEU A 138 -0.41 -6.62 4.49
CA LEU A 138 -1.21 -5.65 3.76
C LEU A 138 -1.47 -6.24 2.38
N VAL A 139 -2.70 -6.09 1.91
CA VAL A 139 -3.15 -6.70 0.65
C VAL A 139 -3.75 -5.62 -0.22
N LEU A 140 -3.27 -5.52 -1.46
CA LEU A 140 -3.95 -4.80 -2.54
C LEU A 140 -4.51 -5.87 -3.46
N SER A 141 -5.83 -5.92 -3.62
CA SER A 141 -6.50 -6.95 -4.41
C SER A 141 -7.51 -6.32 -5.34
N ASP A 142 -7.46 -6.65 -6.62
CA ASP A 142 -8.57 -6.47 -7.55
C ASP A 142 -9.07 -7.87 -7.97
N PRO A 143 -10.37 -8.06 -8.22
CA PRO A 143 -10.89 -9.35 -8.66
C PRO A 143 -10.28 -9.89 -9.97
N SER A 144 -9.62 -9.05 -10.77
CA SER A 144 -9.02 -9.45 -12.06
C SER A 144 -7.50 -9.56 -12.05
N THR A 145 -6.81 -9.21 -10.96
CA THR A 145 -5.34 -9.22 -10.87
C THR A 145 -4.85 -9.96 -9.62
N GLN A 146 -3.58 -10.37 -9.63
CA GLN A 146 -2.98 -11.07 -8.49
C GLN A 146 -2.84 -10.09 -7.31
N PRO A 147 -3.10 -10.54 -6.07
CA PRO A 147 -2.98 -9.69 -4.92
C PRO A 147 -1.51 -9.36 -4.66
N LEU A 148 -1.21 -8.07 -4.51
CA LEU A 148 0.10 -7.64 -4.03
C LEU A 148 0.11 -7.66 -2.51
N ILE A 149 1.02 -8.46 -1.94
CA ILE A 149 1.13 -8.63 -0.49
C ILE A 149 2.44 -8.01 -0.03
N TRP A 150 2.38 -7.13 0.98
CA TRP A 150 3.59 -6.62 1.62
C TRP A 150 3.51 -6.63 3.14
N ARG A 151 4.70 -6.55 3.75
CA ARG A 151 4.90 -6.54 5.20
C ARG A 151 5.88 -5.42 5.53
N GLU A 152 5.45 -4.53 6.42
CA GLU A 152 6.30 -3.46 6.92
C GLU A 152 7.48 -4.04 7.71
N SER A 153 8.66 -3.46 7.51
CA SER A 153 9.87 -3.88 8.21
C SER A 153 9.68 -3.83 9.72
N MET A 154 10.32 -4.78 10.42
CA MET A 154 10.21 -4.93 11.89
C MET A 154 8.78 -5.18 12.40
N GLY A 155 7.77 -5.33 11.54
CA GLY A 155 6.37 -5.39 11.93
C GLY A 155 5.88 -4.08 12.55
N ASP A 156 6.47 -2.94 12.18
CA ASP A 156 6.02 -1.61 12.58
C ASP A 156 5.38 -0.88 11.40
N ALA A 157 4.12 -0.47 11.55
CA ALA A 157 3.40 0.25 10.52
C ALA A 157 4.06 1.60 10.16
N ALA A 158 4.90 2.18 11.02
CA ALA A 158 5.64 3.41 10.71
C ALA A 158 6.93 3.20 9.90
N SER A 159 7.36 1.96 9.66
CA SER A 159 8.59 1.66 8.93
C SER A 159 8.63 2.28 7.53
N LEU A 160 9.79 2.74 7.07
CA LEU A 160 9.94 3.32 5.73
C LEU A 160 10.47 2.30 4.70
N SER A 161 10.50 1.03 5.08
CA SER A 161 10.83 -0.10 4.23
C SER A 161 9.88 -1.26 4.49
N PHE A 162 9.71 -2.07 3.46
CA PHE A 162 8.84 -3.24 3.49
C PHE A 162 9.41 -4.34 2.61
N THR A 163 8.93 -5.56 2.84
CA THR A 163 9.12 -6.69 1.92
C THR A 163 7.80 -6.98 1.22
N TRP A 164 7.84 -7.35 -0.05
CA TRP A 164 6.67 -7.65 -0.86
C TRP A 164 6.86 -8.94 -1.63
N GLN A 165 5.74 -9.59 -1.95
CA GLN A 165 5.69 -10.79 -2.78
C GLN A 165 4.51 -10.66 -3.74
N ASP A 166 4.74 -11.06 -4.98
CA ASP A 166 3.67 -11.39 -5.92
C ASP A 166 3.34 -12.87 -5.69
N GLU A 167 2.08 -13.22 -5.43
CA GLU A 167 1.69 -14.60 -5.14
C GLU A 167 1.60 -15.41 -6.43
N ALA A 168 2.73 -15.70 -7.08
CA ALA A 168 2.78 -16.73 -8.10
C ALA A 168 2.43 -18.08 -7.46
N PRO A 169 1.57 -18.92 -8.06
CA PRO A 169 1.24 -20.22 -7.48
C PRO A 169 2.51 -21.06 -7.40
N SER A 170 2.95 -21.37 -6.19
CA SER A 170 3.91 -22.44 -5.95
C SER A 170 3.26 -23.76 -6.36
N CYS A 171 3.39 -24.14 -7.63
CA CYS A 171 3.15 -25.50 -8.10
C CYS A 171 4.28 -26.41 -7.58
N HIS A 172 4.33 -26.62 -6.27
CA HIS A 172 4.95 -27.79 -5.68
C HIS A 172 3.83 -28.76 -5.31
N LEU A 173 3.36 -29.50 -6.30
CA LEU A 173 2.66 -30.75 -6.06
C LEU A 173 3.73 -31.81 -5.77
N GLU A 174 4.24 -31.84 -4.54
CA GLU A 174 4.85 -33.07 -4.03
C GLU A 174 3.72 -34.07 -3.80
N THR A 175 3.34 -34.80 -4.86
CA THR A 175 2.41 -35.91 -4.77
C THR A 175 3.13 -37.09 -4.10
N ASN A 176 3.19 -37.08 -2.77
CA ASN A 176 3.47 -38.29 -2.00
C ASN A 176 2.23 -39.20 -2.02
N LEU A 177 1.95 -39.83 -3.16
CA LEU A 177 1.06 -40.99 -3.27
C LEU A 177 1.92 -42.21 -3.61
N HIS A 178 2.48 -42.83 -2.59
CA HIS A 178 2.94 -44.22 -2.67
C HIS A 178 1.72 -45.11 -2.92
N HIS A 179 1.51 -45.50 -4.18
CA HIS A 179 0.52 -46.49 -4.53
C HIS A 179 1.11 -47.89 -4.27
N ARG A 180 0.68 -48.54 -3.18
CA ARG A 180 0.90 -49.97 -2.97
C ARG A 180 -0.32 -50.71 -3.53
N PRO A 181 -0.20 -51.53 -4.60
CA PRO A 181 -1.34 -52.31 -5.08
C PRO A 181 -1.67 -53.45 -4.11
N PRO A 182 -2.95 -53.85 -3.97
CA PRO A 182 -3.36 -54.94 -3.09
C PRO A 182 -2.95 -56.30 -3.64
N SER A 183 -2.50 -57.18 -2.76
CA SER A 183 -2.18 -58.57 -3.03
C SER A 183 -3.45 -59.38 -3.31
N GLY A 184 -3.55 -60.03 -4.47
CA GLY A 184 -4.60 -61.00 -4.83
C GLY A 184 -3.98 -62.16 -5.64
N PRO A 185 -4.48 -63.41 -5.48
CA PRO A 185 -3.69 -64.60 -5.76
C PRO A 185 -3.61 -64.97 -7.24
N ALA A 186 -2.48 -65.60 -7.59
CA ALA A 186 -2.17 -66.15 -8.91
C ALA A 186 -3.09 -67.32 -9.29
N MET A 187 -3.64 -67.27 -10.50
CA MET A 187 -4.19 -68.45 -11.17
C MET A 187 -3.31 -68.77 -12.39
N VAL A 188 -2.66 -69.93 -12.30
CA VAL A 188 -1.89 -70.62 -13.34
C VAL A 188 -2.86 -71.18 -14.38
N LEU A 189 -2.53 -71.06 -15.67
CA LEU A 189 -2.93 -72.04 -16.68
C LEU A 189 -1.80 -72.19 -17.72
N GLY A 190 -1.20 -73.38 -17.76
CA GLY A 190 -0.54 -73.92 -18.97
C GLY A 190 -1.61 -74.28 -20.02
N MET A 191 -1.30 -74.58 -21.27
CA MET A 191 -0.08 -75.04 -21.94
C MET A 191 0.11 -74.30 -23.26
#